data_AF-A0A3N7F1Q1-F1
#
_entry.id   AF-A0A3N7F1Q1-F1
#
_cell.length_a   1.000
_cell.length_b   1.000
_cell.length_c   1.000
_cell.angle_alpha   90.00
_cell.angle_beta   90.00
_cell.angle_gamma   90.00
#
_symmetry.space_group_name_H-M   'P 1'
#
loop_
_entity.id
_entity.type
_entity.pdbx_description
1 polymer ?
#
loop_
_entity_poly.entity_id
_entity_poly.type
_entity_poly.pdbx_seq_one_letter_code
_entity_poly.pdbx_strand_id
1 'polypeptide(L)'
;MITDIQSILNKLGVNADNAAFSTGSHWGGAANVKTLESFSPVDGKLIASAKVATSADYEAVVLQAQTAFTEWRTVPAPKRGEIVRQFGDALRENKAALGTLVSYEMGKSLQEGFGEVQEMIDICDFAVGLSRQLYGLTMHSERPNHRMYEQWHPLGIVGIISAFNFPVAVWSWNVALALVCGNVCIWKPSEKTPLTAIACQHIIAKVFKANAVAEGVCSLILGDKEVGEQLTNDDRVSLVSATGSTRMGKAVAAAVGARLGKSLLELGGNNAIIISEHADLDMSLIGAVFGAVGTAGQRCTSTRRLIIHESVYDAFTSKLVNAYGQLRIGNPLDQNNHVGPLIDTDAVTAYLDSIEKCKVEGGHFVVEGGVLSGEAYQSGCYVKPCIAEVKNDFKIVQHETFAPILYLIKYKTLNEAIALQNGVPQGLSSAIMTLNLREAEQFLSANGSDCGIANVNIGTSGAEIGGAFGGEKETGGGRESGSDAWKAYMRRQTNTINYANTLPLAQGIKFDL
;
A
#
# COMPACT_ATOMS: atom_id res chain seq x y z
N MET A 1 6.98 -13.02 -27.85
CA MET A 1 5.81 -12.35 -28.46
C MET A 1 5.87 -10.89 -28.02
N ILE A 2 5.71 -9.94 -28.94
CA ILE A 2 5.61 -8.53 -28.57
C ILE A 2 4.21 -8.34 -27.97
N THR A 3 4.13 -7.90 -26.71
CA THR A 3 2.84 -7.58 -26.08
C THR A 3 2.22 -6.38 -26.78
N ASP A 4 1.03 -6.55 -27.34
CA ASP A 4 0.25 -5.45 -27.93
C ASP A 4 -0.42 -4.64 -26.82
N ILE A 5 0.28 -3.61 -26.35
CA ILE A 5 -0.23 -2.73 -25.29
C ILE A 5 -1.49 -1.97 -25.71
N GLN A 6 -1.63 -1.63 -27.00
CA GLN A 6 -2.79 -0.86 -27.47
C GLN A 6 -4.08 -1.69 -27.36
N SER A 7 -4.02 -2.98 -27.69
CA SER A 7 -5.15 -3.90 -27.49
C SER A 7 -5.54 -4.02 -26.02
N ILE A 8 -4.56 -4.03 -25.10
CA ILE A 8 -4.78 -4.05 -23.65
C ILE A 8 -5.47 -2.76 -23.19
N LEU A 9 -4.98 -1.59 -23.60
CA LEU A 9 -5.58 -0.29 -23.27
C LEU A 9 -7.03 -0.22 -23.75
N ASN A 10 -7.30 -0.61 -25.00
CA ASN A 10 -8.65 -0.65 -25.57
C ASN A 10 -9.58 -1.57 -24.78
N LYS A 11 -9.11 -2.76 -24.38
CA LYS A 11 -9.90 -3.70 -23.55
C LYS A 11 -10.26 -3.08 -22.19
N LEU A 12 -9.34 -2.34 -21.59
CA LEU A 12 -9.51 -1.69 -20.29
C LEU A 12 -10.25 -0.34 -20.37
N GLY A 13 -10.58 0.13 -21.58
CA GLY A 13 -11.26 1.41 -21.79
C GLY A 13 -10.36 2.64 -21.64
N VAL A 14 -9.03 2.44 -21.61
CA VAL A 14 -8.06 3.53 -21.54
C VAL A 14 -7.86 4.10 -22.94
N ASN A 15 -8.16 5.39 -23.11
CA ASN A 15 -8.01 6.11 -24.38
C ASN A 15 -6.63 6.78 -24.48
N ALA A 16 -6.30 7.32 -25.65
CA ALA A 16 -5.08 8.13 -25.82
C ALA A 16 -5.10 9.40 -24.95
N ASP A 17 -6.28 10.03 -24.82
CA ASP A 17 -6.52 11.18 -23.93
C ASP A 17 -7.72 10.86 -23.02
N ASN A 18 -7.50 10.91 -21.71
CA ASN A 18 -8.50 10.53 -20.71
C ASN A 18 -9.01 11.76 -19.93
N ALA A 19 -10.25 11.67 -19.44
CA ALA A 19 -10.87 12.75 -18.67
C ALA A 19 -10.22 12.91 -17.29
N ALA A 20 -10.43 14.06 -16.65
CA ALA A 20 -9.74 14.42 -15.41
C ALA A 20 -10.30 13.74 -14.16
N PHE A 21 -11.59 13.38 -14.19
CA PHE A 21 -12.24 12.74 -13.06
C PHE A 21 -13.41 11.86 -13.50
N SER A 22 -13.86 11.01 -12.58
CA SER A 22 -15.10 10.26 -12.67
C SER A 22 -15.85 10.25 -11.34
N THR A 23 -17.18 10.32 -11.38
CA THR A 23 -18.05 10.10 -10.22
C THR A 23 -18.60 8.67 -10.16
N GLY A 24 -18.12 7.74 -10.98
CA GLY A 24 -18.73 6.43 -11.16
C GLY A 24 -18.71 6.07 -12.63
N SER A 25 -19.86 6.21 -13.30
CA SER A 25 -20.00 6.02 -14.75
C SER A 25 -19.81 7.34 -15.52
N HIS A 26 -20.00 8.50 -14.88
CA HIS A 26 -19.81 9.79 -15.53
C HIS A 26 -18.34 10.23 -15.45
N TRP A 27 -17.83 10.77 -16.56
CA TRP A 27 -16.47 11.28 -16.70
C TRP A 27 -16.50 12.75 -17.09
N GLY A 28 -15.59 13.56 -16.54
CA GLY A 28 -15.57 15.01 -16.71
C GLY A 28 -14.17 15.61 -16.81
N GLY A 29 -14.10 16.91 -17.08
CA GLY A 29 -12.83 17.66 -17.19
C GLY A 29 -12.02 17.38 -18.47
N ALA A 30 -12.64 16.81 -19.53
CA ALA A 30 -11.97 16.55 -20.81
C ALA A 30 -11.46 17.84 -21.50
N ALA A 31 -12.08 18.98 -21.21
CA ALA A 31 -11.68 20.29 -21.73
C ALA A 31 -10.64 21.02 -20.86
N ASN A 32 -10.17 20.40 -19.76
CA ASN A 32 -9.18 21.02 -18.90
C ASN A 32 -7.85 21.21 -19.65
N VAL A 33 -7.16 22.30 -19.31
CA VAL A 33 -5.95 22.72 -20.01
C VAL A 33 -4.75 21.85 -19.64
N LYS A 34 -4.55 21.60 -18.33
CA LYS A 34 -3.40 20.85 -17.83
C LYS A 34 -3.59 19.35 -18.12
N THR A 35 -2.52 18.73 -18.60
CA THR A 35 -2.48 17.32 -18.99
C THR A 35 -1.33 16.64 -18.24
N LEU A 36 -1.56 15.39 -17.85
CA LEU A 36 -0.61 14.46 -17.27
C LEU A 36 -0.29 13.41 -18.33
N GLU A 37 0.99 13.22 -18.63
CA GLU A 37 1.46 12.22 -19.57
C GLU A 37 2.05 11.02 -18.81
N SER A 38 1.61 9.80 -19.15
CA SER A 38 2.12 8.57 -18.54
C SER A 38 3.11 7.90 -19.49
N PHE A 39 4.39 7.89 -19.10
CA PHE A 39 5.46 7.24 -19.85
C PHE A 39 5.81 5.90 -19.20
N SER A 40 6.06 4.88 -20.02
CA SER A 40 6.49 3.60 -19.50
C SER A 40 7.96 3.65 -19.08
N PRO A 41 8.32 3.25 -17.84
CA PRO A 41 9.73 3.08 -17.46
C PRO A 41 10.41 1.94 -18.21
N VAL A 42 9.63 1.07 -18.88
CA VAL A 42 10.13 -0.11 -19.59
C VAL A 42 10.91 0.28 -20.84
N ASP A 43 10.41 1.24 -21.60
CA ASP A 43 11.00 1.64 -22.89
C ASP A 43 11.01 3.17 -23.13
N GLY A 44 10.53 3.96 -22.17
CA GLY A 44 10.49 5.42 -22.24
C GLY A 44 9.41 5.98 -23.16
N LYS A 45 8.52 5.14 -23.71
CA LYS A 45 7.46 5.60 -24.61
C LYS A 45 6.25 6.12 -23.85
N LEU A 46 5.61 7.13 -24.43
CA LEU A 46 4.30 7.60 -23.99
C LEU A 46 3.28 6.47 -24.16
N ILE A 47 2.55 6.17 -23.09
CA ILE A 47 1.46 5.18 -23.09
C ILE A 47 0.16 5.87 -23.49
N ALA A 48 -0.25 6.89 -22.72
CA ALA A 48 -1.42 7.73 -22.93
C ALA A 48 -1.35 8.98 -22.02
N SER A 49 -2.30 9.89 -22.19
CA SER A 49 -2.44 11.11 -21.41
C SER A 49 -3.76 11.14 -20.62
N ALA A 50 -3.81 11.95 -19.57
CA ALA A 50 -5.04 12.25 -18.85
C ALA A 50 -5.10 13.74 -18.49
N LYS A 51 -6.29 14.32 -18.49
CA LYS A 51 -6.48 15.69 -17.99
C LYS A 51 -6.27 15.76 -16.49
N VAL A 52 -5.81 16.91 -16.01
CA VAL A 52 -5.67 17.19 -14.58
C VAL A 52 -6.92 17.90 -14.08
N ALA A 53 -7.46 17.42 -12.97
CA ALA A 53 -8.65 17.98 -12.35
C ALA A 53 -8.35 19.36 -11.77
N THR A 54 -9.31 20.27 -11.94
CA THR A 54 -9.29 21.59 -11.32
C THR A 54 -9.96 21.55 -9.94
N SER A 55 -9.81 22.62 -9.16
CA SER A 55 -10.52 22.77 -7.89
C SER A 55 -12.05 22.71 -8.04
N ALA A 56 -12.58 23.15 -9.18
CA ALA A 56 -14.02 23.09 -9.46
C ALA A 56 -14.47 21.65 -9.74
N ASP A 57 -13.64 20.86 -10.44
CA ASP A 57 -13.89 19.43 -10.64
C ASP A 57 -13.86 18.67 -9.32
N TYR A 58 -12.87 18.96 -8.46
CA TYR A 58 -12.78 18.40 -7.12
C TYR A 58 -14.05 18.68 -6.30
N GLU A 59 -14.51 19.94 -6.27
CA GLU A 59 -15.73 20.32 -5.56
C GLU A 59 -16.97 19.56 -6.07
N ALA A 60 -17.12 19.44 -7.39
CA ALA A 60 -18.22 18.70 -8.00
C ALA A 60 -18.21 17.22 -7.58
N VAL A 61 -17.03 16.58 -7.55
CA VAL A 61 -16.88 15.19 -7.12
C VAL A 61 -17.22 15.01 -5.64
N VAL A 62 -16.77 15.92 -4.77
CA VAL A 62 -17.06 15.83 -3.33
C VAL A 62 -18.56 16.00 -3.06
N LEU A 63 -19.22 16.97 -3.68
CA LEU A 63 -20.68 17.16 -3.55
C LEU A 63 -21.47 15.93 -4.01
N GLN A 64 -21.05 15.31 -5.11
CA GLN A 64 -21.65 14.07 -5.60
C GLN A 64 -21.46 12.93 -4.61
N ALA A 65 -20.26 12.78 -4.05
CA ALA A 65 -19.97 11.77 -3.03
C ALA A 65 -20.79 11.98 -1.75
N GLN A 66 -20.95 13.22 -1.28
CA GLN A 66 -21.80 13.52 -0.12
C GLN A 66 -23.25 13.08 -0.34
N THR A 67 -23.78 13.35 -1.53
CA THR A 67 -25.14 12.94 -1.90
C THR A 67 -25.24 11.41 -1.91
N ALA A 68 -24.31 10.73 -2.58
CA ALA A 68 -24.25 9.28 -2.67
C ALA A 68 -24.17 8.59 -1.30
N PHE A 69 -23.39 9.16 -0.36
CA PHE A 69 -23.24 8.59 0.98
C PHE A 69 -24.56 8.51 1.74
N THR A 70 -25.47 9.48 1.56
CA THR A 70 -26.77 9.48 2.25
C THR A 70 -27.62 8.27 1.88
N GLU A 71 -27.54 7.82 0.62
CA GLU A 71 -28.20 6.63 0.10
C GLU A 71 -27.41 5.36 0.44
N TRP A 72 -26.12 5.33 0.07
CA TRP A 72 -25.28 4.13 0.16
C TRP A 72 -25.17 3.57 1.58
N ARG A 73 -25.08 4.44 2.60
CA ARG A 73 -25.00 4.02 4.00
C ARG A 73 -26.24 3.23 4.47
N THR A 74 -27.38 3.40 3.80
CA THR A 74 -28.64 2.71 4.12
C THR A 74 -28.81 1.38 3.38
N VAL A 75 -28.04 1.15 2.31
CA VAL A 75 -28.00 -0.15 1.63
C VAL A 75 -27.45 -1.19 2.59
N PRO A 76 -28.15 -2.30 2.91
CA PRO A 76 -27.67 -3.29 3.87
C PRO A 76 -26.27 -3.82 3.53
N ALA A 77 -25.41 -3.97 4.53
CA ALA A 77 -24.02 -4.40 4.33
C ALA A 77 -23.87 -5.66 3.45
N PRO A 78 -24.69 -6.72 3.61
CA PRO A 78 -24.61 -7.90 2.73
C PRO A 78 -24.93 -7.61 1.26
N LYS A 79 -25.78 -6.61 0.96
CA LYS A 79 -26.06 -6.18 -0.43
C LYS A 79 -24.88 -5.39 -1.00
N ARG A 80 -24.22 -4.57 -0.18
CA ARG A 80 -22.95 -3.91 -0.56
C ARG A 80 -21.87 -4.95 -0.84
N GLY A 81 -21.81 -6.00 -0.02
CA GLY A 81 -20.95 -7.16 -0.23
C GLY A 81 -21.17 -7.84 -1.58
N GLU A 82 -22.42 -8.04 -2.00
CA GLU A 82 -22.72 -8.63 -3.32
C GLU A 82 -22.19 -7.77 -4.49
N ILE A 83 -22.23 -6.44 -4.37
CA ILE A 83 -21.63 -5.54 -5.37
C ILE A 83 -20.10 -5.69 -5.40
N VAL A 84 -19.45 -5.79 -4.23
CA VAL A 84 -18.00 -6.05 -4.14
C VAL A 84 -17.62 -7.42 -4.68
N ARG A 85 -18.46 -8.45 -4.49
CA ARG A 85 -18.28 -9.79 -5.10
C ARG A 85 -18.22 -9.70 -6.62
N GLN A 86 -19.18 -9.00 -7.22
CA GLN A 86 -19.24 -8.81 -8.68
C GLN A 86 -18.07 -7.97 -9.20
N PHE A 87 -17.56 -7.03 -8.39
CA PHE A 87 -16.32 -6.34 -8.72
C PHE A 87 -15.12 -7.31 -8.73
N GLY A 88 -15.02 -8.22 -7.76
CA GLY A 88 -14.04 -9.30 -7.77
C GLY A 88 -14.13 -10.18 -9.04
N ASP A 89 -15.33 -10.52 -9.50
CA ASP A 89 -15.53 -11.26 -10.76
C ASP A 89 -15.06 -10.46 -11.98
N ALA A 90 -15.42 -9.18 -12.06
CA ALA A 90 -14.99 -8.31 -13.15
C ALA A 90 -13.46 -8.15 -13.18
N LEU A 91 -12.80 -8.14 -12.02
CA LEU A 91 -11.34 -8.18 -11.92
C LEU A 91 -10.77 -9.50 -12.42
N ARG A 92 -11.38 -10.66 -12.08
CA ARG A 92 -10.95 -11.98 -12.59
C ARG A 92 -10.96 -12.03 -14.12
N GLU A 93 -12.00 -11.50 -14.75
CA GLU A 93 -12.12 -11.43 -16.22
C GLU A 93 -11.05 -10.53 -16.88
N ASN A 94 -10.57 -9.54 -16.14
CA ASN A 94 -9.61 -8.54 -16.63
C ASN A 94 -8.19 -8.73 -16.07
N LYS A 95 -7.94 -9.76 -15.25
CA LYS A 95 -6.68 -9.99 -14.53
C LYS A 95 -5.45 -9.90 -15.43
N ALA A 96 -5.48 -10.61 -16.55
CA ALA A 96 -4.35 -10.63 -17.47
C ALA A 96 -4.10 -9.25 -18.12
N ALA A 97 -5.17 -8.52 -18.48
CA ALA A 97 -5.03 -7.20 -19.11
C ALA A 97 -4.55 -6.15 -18.11
N LEU A 98 -5.21 -6.07 -16.94
CA LEU A 98 -4.86 -5.10 -15.90
C LEU A 98 -3.46 -5.37 -15.34
N GLY A 99 -3.11 -6.62 -15.06
CA GLY A 99 -1.78 -6.95 -14.53
C GLY A 99 -0.66 -6.68 -15.54
N THR A 100 -0.91 -6.85 -16.84
CA THR A 100 0.05 -6.45 -17.88
C THR A 100 0.20 -4.93 -17.94
N LEU A 101 -0.89 -4.17 -17.82
CA LEU A 101 -0.83 -2.70 -17.74
C LEU A 101 -0.07 -2.23 -16.50
N VAL A 102 -0.30 -2.85 -15.33
CA VAL A 102 0.46 -2.58 -14.10
C VAL A 102 1.95 -2.78 -14.35
N SER A 103 2.36 -3.90 -14.92
CA SER A 103 3.77 -4.17 -15.21
C SER A 103 4.39 -3.19 -16.20
N TYR A 104 3.63 -2.75 -17.20
CA TYR A 104 4.12 -1.83 -18.22
C TYR A 104 4.16 -0.38 -17.75
N GLU A 105 3.15 0.09 -17.03
CA GLU A 105 3.07 1.47 -16.52
C GLU A 105 4.00 1.67 -15.30
N MET A 106 4.06 0.70 -14.37
CA MET A 106 4.85 0.81 -13.14
C MET A 106 6.27 0.25 -13.27
N GLY A 107 6.48 -0.79 -14.10
CA GLY A 107 7.79 -1.42 -14.30
C GLY A 107 8.05 -2.70 -13.50
N LYS A 108 7.09 -3.20 -12.71
CA LYS A 108 7.22 -4.49 -12.00
C LYS A 108 7.09 -5.69 -12.93
N SER A 109 7.66 -6.83 -12.55
CA SER A 109 7.58 -8.07 -13.36
C SER A 109 6.14 -8.48 -13.65
N LEU A 110 5.92 -9.17 -14.77
CA LEU A 110 4.58 -9.59 -15.20
C LEU A 110 3.85 -10.44 -14.15
N GLN A 111 4.57 -11.33 -13.48
CA GLN A 111 4.02 -12.14 -12.40
C GLN A 111 3.60 -11.30 -11.20
N GLU A 112 4.37 -10.26 -10.84
CA GLU A 112 3.97 -9.34 -9.79
C GLU A 112 2.76 -8.49 -10.21
N GLY A 113 2.66 -8.09 -11.49
CA GLY A 113 1.47 -7.42 -12.02
C GLY A 113 0.22 -8.30 -11.92
N PHE A 114 0.32 -9.58 -12.25
CA PHE A 114 -0.77 -10.55 -12.06
C PHE A 114 -1.07 -10.83 -10.58
N GLY A 115 -0.03 -10.88 -9.74
CA GLY A 115 -0.14 -11.04 -8.31
C GLY A 115 -0.90 -9.88 -7.67
N GLU A 116 -0.56 -8.65 -8.02
CA GLU A 116 -1.23 -7.46 -7.49
C GLU A 116 -2.72 -7.45 -7.83
N VAL A 117 -3.11 -7.81 -9.05
CA VAL A 117 -4.54 -7.92 -9.40
C VAL A 117 -5.21 -9.10 -8.70
N GLN A 118 -4.47 -10.16 -8.39
CA GLN A 118 -5.00 -11.25 -7.56
C GLN A 118 -5.29 -10.77 -6.14
N GLU A 119 -4.43 -9.94 -5.54
CA GLU A 119 -4.69 -9.36 -4.22
C GLU A 119 -5.97 -8.51 -4.21
N MET A 120 -6.27 -7.79 -5.30
CA MET A 120 -7.54 -7.07 -5.45
C MET A 120 -8.75 -8.02 -5.45
N ILE A 121 -8.63 -9.17 -6.11
CA ILE A 121 -9.69 -10.18 -6.17
C ILE A 121 -9.90 -10.79 -4.77
N ASP A 122 -8.80 -11.14 -4.10
CA ASP A 122 -8.83 -11.82 -2.81
C ASP A 122 -9.38 -10.90 -1.70
N ILE A 123 -9.05 -9.59 -1.72
CA ILE A 123 -9.65 -8.65 -0.76
C ILE A 123 -11.14 -8.42 -1.04
N CYS A 124 -11.60 -8.51 -2.29
CA CYS A 124 -13.02 -8.47 -2.59
C CYS A 124 -13.74 -9.66 -1.95
N ASP A 125 -13.20 -10.87 -2.08
CA ASP A 125 -13.77 -12.07 -1.45
C ASP A 125 -13.77 -11.98 0.08
N PHE A 126 -12.66 -11.49 0.67
CA PHE A 126 -12.58 -11.24 2.11
C PHE A 126 -13.64 -10.23 2.57
N ALA A 127 -13.79 -9.11 1.85
CA ALA A 127 -14.77 -8.07 2.14
C ALA A 127 -16.23 -8.59 2.02
N VAL A 128 -16.51 -9.53 1.10
CA VAL A 128 -17.81 -10.20 1.01
C VAL A 128 -18.13 -10.94 2.30
N GLY A 129 -17.18 -11.70 2.85
CA GLY A 129 -17.33 -12.34 4.17
C GLY A 129 -17.56 -11.31 5.28
N LEU A 130 -16.74 -10.26 5.29
CA LEU A 130 -16.81 -9.19 6.28
C LEU A 130 -18.16 -8.45 6.26
N SER A 131 -18.81 -8.32 5.10
CA SER A 131 -20.11 -7.66 4.94
C SER A 131 -21.25 -8.25 5.79
N ARG A 132 -21.06 -9.46 6.32
CA ARG A 132 -21.98 -10.16 7.24
C ARG A 132 -21.48 -10.19 8.69
N GLN A 133 -20.29 -9.67 8.94
CA GLN A 133 -19.63 -9.67 10.24
C GLN A 133 -19.77 -8.29 10.87
N LEU A 134 -18.91 -7.32 10.48
CA LEU A 134 -18.82 -5.95 11.02
C LEU A 134 -19.22 -5.88 12.51
N TYR A 135 -18.65 -6.79 13.31
CA TYR A 135 -19.21 -7.14 14.61
C TYR A 135 -19.04 -6.01 15.63
N GLY A 136 -20.12 -5.71 16.35
CA GLY A 136 -20.09 -5.00 17.62
C GLY A 136 -19.98 -5.97 18.80
N LEU A 137 -20.30 -5.49 20.00
CA LEU A 137 -20.29 -6.28 21.22
C LEU A 137 -21.61 -6.10 21.98
N THR A 138 -22.14 -7.17 22.56
CA THR A 138 -23.20 -7.08 23.58
C THR A 138 -22.59 -7.28 24.95
N MET A 139 -23.02 -6.50 25.94
CA MET A 139 -22.48 -6.54 27.30
C MET A 139 -23.58 -6.28 28.33
N HIS A 140 -23.43 -6.81 29.54
CA HIS A 140 -24.44 -6.61 30.58
C HIS A 140 -24.39 -5.18 31.13
N SER A 141 -25.56 -4.57 31.31
CA SER A 141 -25.69 -3.32 32.04
C SER A 141 -25.68 -3.59 33.54
N GLU A 142 -25.03 -2.72 34.32
CA GLU A 142 -25.14 -2.70 35.79
C GLU A 142 -26.53 -2.24 36.26
N ARG A 143 -27.32 -1.60 35.37
CA ARG A 143 -28.64 -1.06 35.67
C ARG A 143 -29.73 -2.11 35.45
N PRO A 144 -30.66 -2.32 36.40
CA PRO A 144 -31.84 -3.14 36.15
C PRO A 144 -32.63 -2.62 34.95
N ASN A 145 -33.22 -3.52 34.17
CA ASN A 145 -34.05 -3.18 33.00
C ASN A 145 -33.35 -2.34 31.92
N HIS A 146 -32.03 -2.50 31.78
CA HIS A 146 -31.25 -1.86 30.71
C HIS A 146 -30.54 -2.90 29.86
N ARG A 147 -30.43 -2.62 28.55
CA ARG A 147 -29.58 -3.36 27.62
C ARG A 147 -28.42 -2.45 27.21
N MET A 148 -27.20 -2.99 27.21
CA MET A 148 -26.01 -2.28 26.77
C MET A 148 -25.33 -3.03 25.62
N TYR A 149 -24.89 -2.31 24.60
CA TYR A 149 -24.15 -2.89 23.49
C TYR A 149 -23.35 -1.82 22.75
N GLU A 150 -22.40 -2.27 21.94
CA GLU A 150 -21.62 -1.50 20.99
C GLU A 150 -22.08 -1.85 19.57
N GLN A 151 -22.15 -0.84 18.71
CA GLN A 151 -22.42 -0.99 17.28
C GLN A 151 -21.48 -0.11 16.43
N TRP A 152 -21.38 -0.44 15.15
CA TRP A 152 -20.52 0.25 14.19
C TRP A 152 -21.35 0.83 13.05
N HIS A 153 -21.10 2.09 12.71
CA HIS A 153 -21.80 2.81 11.64
C HIS A 153 -20.84 3.27 10.55
N PRO A 154 -21.31 3.38 9.28
CA PRO A 154 -20.55 4.01 8.21
C PRO A 154 -20.03 5.38 8.64
N LEU A 155 -18.79 5.68 8.22
CA LEU A 155 -18.07 6.87 8.65
C LEU A 155 -18.42 8.09 7.77
N GLY A 156 -18.39 7.95 6.44
CA GLY A 156 -18.60 9.07 5.52
C GLY A 156 -17.88 8.88 4.18
N ILE A 157 -17.28 9.97 3.70
CA ILE A 157 -16.38 9.95 2.55
C ILE A 157 -15.00 9.49 3.01
N VAL A 158 -14.45 8.50 2.31
CA VAL A 158 -13.07 8.03 2.46
C VAL A 158 -12.24 8.54 1.29
N GLY A 159 -11.32 9.46 1.56
CA GLY A 159 -10.31 9.89 0.60
C GLY A 159 -9.16 8.86 0.56
N ILE A 160 -8.79 8.40 -0.62
CA ILE A 160 -7.73 7.41 -0.83
C ILE A 160 -6.64 8.07 -1.67
N ILE A 161 -5.42 8.17 -1.14
CA ILE A 161 -4.22 8.65 -1.83
C ILE A 161 -3.26 7.47 -1.95
N SER A 162 -3.05 6.96 -3.16
CA SER A 162 -2.18 5.79 -3.39
C SER A 162 -0.83 6.15 -4.03
N ALA A 163 0.18 5.34 -3.75
CA ALA A 163 1.52 5.44 -4.33
C ALA A 163 1.61 4.74 -5.69
N PHE A 164 2.70 4.99 -6.42
CA PHE A 164 2.92 4.45 -7.78
C PHE A 164 3.25 2.95 -7.79
N ASN A 165 3.80 2.42 -6.70
CA ASN A 165 4.45 1.12 -6.70
C ASN A 165 3.48 -0.07 -6.55
N PHE A 166 2.32 0.15 -5.93
CA PHE A 166 1.19 -0.77 -5.91
C PHE A 166 -0.06 0.01 -6.34
N PRO A 167 -0.15 0.34 -7.64
CA PRO A 167 -1.12 1.31 -8.13
C PRO A 167 -2.57 0.80 -8.08
N VAL A 168 -2.80 -0.51 -7.91
CA VAL A 168 -4.15 -1.09 -7.90
C VAL A 168 -4.48 -1.83 -6.61
N ALA A 169 -3.52 -2.50 -5.96
CA ALA A 169 -3.77 -3.26 -4.73
C ALA A 169 -4.12 -2.35 -3.54
N VAL A 170 -3.33 -1.30 -3.27
CA VAL A 170 -3.56 -0.38 -2.15
C VAL A 170 -4.94 0.26 -2.22
N TRP A 171 -5.34 0.72 -3.41
CA TRP A 171 -6.70 1.23 -3.62
C TRP A 171 -7.74 0.13 -3.37
N SER A 172 -7.53 -1.08 -3.88
CA SER A 172 -8.48 -2.18 -3.70
C SER A 172 -8.68 -2.57 -2.24
N TRP A 173 -7.61 -2.54 -1.42
CA TRP A 173 -7.69 -2.82 0.01
C TRP A 173 -8.59 -1.82 0.73
N ASN A 174 -8.46 -0.54 0.38
CA ASN A 174 -9.29 0.51 0.93
C ASN A 174 -10.72 0.47 0.42
N VAL A 175 -10.92 0.39 -0.90
CA VAL A 175 -12.24 0.52 -1.52
C VAL A 175 -13.13 -0.67 -1.17
N ALA A 176 -12.60 -1.90 -1.15
CA ALA A 176 -13.40 -3.08 -0.83
C ALA A 176 -13.94 -3.00 0.59
N LEU A 177 -13.10 -2.65 1.57
CA LEU A 177 -13.51 -2.45 2.96
C LEU A 177 -14.43 -1.24 3.11
N ALA A 178 -14.08 -0.09 2.53
CA ALA A 178 -14.87 1.12 2.64
C ALA A 178 -16.29 0.91 2.10
N LEU A 179 -16.46 0.26 0.96
CA LEU A 179 -17.75 -0.03 0.35
C LEU A 179 -18.59 -0.97 1.23
N VAL A 180 -18.05 -2.08 1.73
CA VAL A 180 -18.81 -2.98 2.61
C VAL A 180 -19.11 -2.34 3.97
N CYS A 181 -18.26 -1.43 4.45
CA CYS A 181 -18.51 -0.59 5.62
C CYS A 181 -19.54 0.52 5.38
N GLY A 182 -20.02 0.71 4.15
CA GLY A 182 -21.07 1.68 3.79
C GLY A 182 -20.59 3.10 3.53
N ASN A 183 -19.29 3.27 3.30
CA ASN A 183 -18.68 4.53 2.91
C ASN A 183 -18.68 4.70 1.40
N VAL A 184 -18.46 5.93 0.96
CA VAL A 184 -18.15 6.28 -0.43
C VAL A 184 -16.69 6.70 -0.54
N CYS A 185 -16.10 6.55 -1.71
CA CYS A 185 -14.67 6.74 -1.91
C CYS A 185 -14.36 7.84 -2.93
N ILE A 186 -13.33 8.63 -2.65
CA ILE A 186 -12.69 9.52 -3.62
C ILE A 186 -11.22 9.12 -3.72
N TRP A 187 -10.83 8.60 -4.88
CA TRP A 187 -9.48 8.13 -5.12
C TRP A 187 -8.65 9.16 -5.90
N LYS A 188 -7.50 9.52 -5.34
CA LYS A 188 -6.42 10.25 -6.00
C LYS A 188 -5.21 9.31 -6.17
N PRO A 189 -4.95 8.76 -7.37
CA PRO A 189 -3.79 7.91 -7.61
C PRO A 189 -2.49 8.72 -7.72
N SER A 190 -1.35 8.03 -7.77
CA SER A 190 -0.09 8.66 -8.14
C SER A 190 -0.14 9.19 -9.57
N GLU A 191 0.48 10.34 -9.80
CA GLU A 191 0.67 10.95 -11.12
C GLU A 191 1.52 10.07 -12.04
N LYS A 192 2.30 9.14 -11.48
CA LYS A 192 3.17 8.23 -12.24
C LYS A 192 2.41 7.02 -12.82
N THR A 193 1.22 6.71 -12.30
CA THR A 193 0.44 5.53 -12.72
C THR A 193 -1.06 5.85 -12.87
N PRO A 194 -1.46 6.85 -13.66
CA PRO A 194 -2.86 7.25 -13.80
C PRO A 194 -3.70 6.23 -14.60
N LEU A 195 -3.09 5.47 -15.52
CA LEU A 195 -3.85 4.64 -16.48
C LEU A 195 -4.38 3.37 -15.85
N THR A 196 -3.61 2.76 -14.95
CA THR A 196 -4.08 1.66 -14.09
C THR A 196 -5.28 2.09 -13.24
N ALA A 197 -5.32 3.33 -12.76
CA ALA A 197 -6.45 3.86 -12.01
C ALA A 197 -7.69 4.07 -12.89
N ILE A 198 -7.51 4.64 -14.09
CA ILE A 198 -8.58 4.77 -15.09
C ILE A 198 -9.17 3.39 -15.44
N ALA A 199 -8.32 2.39 -15.68
CA ALA A 199 -8.74 1.03 -15.96
C ALA A 199 -9.58 0.43 -14.82
N CYS A 200 -9.14 0.59 -13.56
CA CYS A 200 -9.89 0.15 -12.39
C CYS A 200 -11.26 0.83 -12.28
N GLN A 201 -11.32 2.15 -12.52
CA GLN A 201 -12.58 2.91 -12.51
C GLN A 201 -13.54 2.41 -13.59
N HIS A 202 -13.07 2.11 -14.80
CA HIS A 202 -13.91 1.52 -15.85
C HIS A 202 -14.43 0.13 -15.50
N ILE A 203 -13.63 -0.71 -14.83
CA ILE A 203 -14.05 -2.05 -14.39
C ILE A 203 -15.17 -1.94 -13.36
N ILE A 204 -14.98 -1.15 -12.29
CA ILE A 204 -15.99 -1.01 -11.22
C ILE A 204 -17.26 -0.28 -11.72
N ALA A 205 -17.13 0.69 -12.61
CA ALA A 205 -18.27 1.42 -13.19
C ALA A 205 -19.25 0.51 -13.92
N LYS A 206 -18.76 -0.54 -14.61
CA LYS A 206 -19.63 -1.54 -15.27
C LYS A 206 -20.50 -2.28 -14.26
N VAL A 207 -19.92 -2.68 -13.12
CA VAL A 207 -20.63 -3.36 -12.03
C VAL A 207 -21.64 -2.41 -11.38
N PHE A 208 -21.24 -1.18 -11.12
CA PHE A 208 -22.11 -0.16 -10.53
C PHE A 208 -23.33 0.14 -11.41
N LYS A 209 -23.10 0.32 -12.71
CA LYS A 209 -24.17 0.52 -13.69
C LYS A 209 -25.15 -0.65 -13.74
N ALA A 210 -24.65 -1.90 -13.72
CA ALA A 210 -25.49 -3.10 -13.74
C ALA A 210 -26.36 -3.25 -12.47
N ASN A 211 -25.92 -2.67 -11.35
CA ASN A 211 -26.63 -2.72 -10.06
C ASN A 211 -27.36 -1.41 -9.73
N ALA A 212 -27.42 -0.45 -10.65
CA ALA A 212 -27.99 0.88 -10.43
C ALA A 212 -27.44 1.59 -9.17
N VAL A 213 -26.13 1.43 -8.91
CA VAL A 213 -25.45 2.15 -7.83
C VAL A 213 -25.35 3.62 -8.21
N ALA A 214 -25.71 4.51 -7.28
CA ALA A 214 -25.68 5.95 -7.50
C ALA A 214 -24.27 6.47 -7.85
N GLU A 215 -24.21 7.50 -8.69
CA GLU A 215 -22.97 8.26 -8.90
C GLU A 215 -22.48 8.84 -7.57
N GLY A 216 -21.18 8.84 -7.34
CA GLY A 216 -20.49 9.34 -6.15
C GLY A 216 -20.06 8.26 -5.17
N VAL A 217 -20.50 7.00 -5.35
CA VAL A 217 -20.11 5.89 -4.45
C VAL A 217 -18.63 5.54 -4.56
N CYS A 218 -18.06 5.58 -5.78
CA CYS A 218 -16.63 5.44 -6.01
C CYS A 218 -16.21 6.39 -7.13
N SER A 219 -15.48 7.42 -6.74
CA SER A 219 -15.01 8.49 -7.61
C SER A 219 -13.49 8.43 -7.78
N LEU A 220 -13.02 8.88 -8.94
CA LEU A 220 -11.61 9.01 -9.29
C LEU A 220 -11.32 10.47 -9.63
N ILE A 221 -10.23 11.03 -9.10
CA ILE A 221 -9.74 12.37 -9.45
C ILE A 221 -8.26 12.27 -9.81
N LEU A 222 -7.96 12.56 -11.07
CA LEU A 222 -6.59 12.61 -11.57
C LEU A 222 -6.04 14.02 -11.35
N GLY A 223 -5.06 14.15 -10.49
CA GLY A 223 -4.44 15.42 -10.19
C GLY A 223 -3.10 15.27 -9.53
N ASP A 224 -2.45 16.39 -9.31
CA ASP A 224 -1.14 16.42 -8.67
C ASP A 224 -1.26 16.59 -7.14
N LYS A 225 -0.21 17.13 -6.52
CA LYS A 225 -0.17 17.49 -5.11
C LYS A 225 -1.34 18.39 -4.69
N GLU A 226 -1.81 19.30 -5.53
CA GLU A 226 -2.85 20.28 -5.17
C GLU A 226 -4.17 19.58 -4.86
N VAL A 227 -4.56 18.60 -5.66
CA VAL A 227 -5.76 17.77 -5.40
C VAL A 227 -5.59 16.94 -4.13
N GLY A 228 -4.38 16.42 -3.89
CA GLY A 228 -4.05 15.71 -2.65
C GLY A 228 -4.20 16.61 -1.40
N GLU A 229 -3.75 17.85 -1.48
CA GLU A 229 -3.90 18.85 -0.41
C GLU A 229 -5.37 19.25 -0.21
N GLN A 230 -6.14 19.43 -1.28
CA GLN A 230 -7.58 19.68 -1.19
C GLN A 230 -8.29 18.55 -0.44
N LEU A 231 -8.09 17.30 -0.87
CA LEU A 231 -8.68 16.11 -0.24
C LEU A 231 -8.30 15.99 1.25
N THR A 232 -7.05 16.33 1.57
CA THR A 232 -6.50 16.25 2.92
C THR A 232 -7.13 17.29 3.85
N ASN A 233 -7.32 18.53 3.38
CA ASN A 233 -7.82 19.65 4.18
C ASN A 233 -9.36 19.75 4.24
N ASP A 234 -10.09 18.90 3.53
CA ASP A 234 -11.55 18.99 3.43
C ASP A 234 -12.29 18.35 4.62
N ASP A 235 -13.03 19.15 5.37
CA ASP A 235 -13.83 18.71 6.54
C ASP A 235 -14.92 17.69 6.20
N ARG A 236 -15.33 17.59 4.93
CA ARG A 236 -16.33 16.63 4.47
C ARG A 236 -15.74 15.22 4.31
N VAL A 237 -14.42 15.10 4.21
CA VAL A 237 -13.70 13.83 4.09
C VAL A 237 -13.40 13.30 5.49
N SER A 238 -14.12 12.25 5.89
CA SER A 238 -14.08 11.74 7.27
C SER A 238 -12.84 10.90 7.58
N LEU A 239 -12.32 10.19 6.58
CA LEU A 239 -11.08 9.43 6.65
C LEU A 239 -10.21 9.71 5.42
N VAL A 240 -8.95 10.02 5.63
CA VAL A 240 -7.93 10.04 4.57
C VAL A 240 -7.01 8.84 4.76
N SER A 241 -7.09 7.88 3.85
CA SER A 241 -6.11 6.80 3.73
C SER A 241 -5.02 7.25 2.77
N ALA A 242 -3.78 7.37 3.25
CA ALA A 242 -2.67 7.87 2.47
C ALA A 242 -1.47 6.93 2.54
N THR A 243 -1.10 6.43 1.37
CA THR A 243 0.08 5.58 1.18
C THR A 243 1.16 6.34 0.41
N GLY A 244 2.38 6.35 0.92
CA GLY A 244 3.51 6.99 0.23
C GLY A 244 4.69 7.31 1.14
N SER A 245 5.47 8.34 0.80
CA SER A 245 6.66 8.69 1.60
C SER A 245 6.29 9.19 3.00
N THR A 246 7.16 8.95 3.98
CA THR A 246 7.03 9.51 5.34
C THR A 246 6.89 11.04 5.35
N ARG A 247 7.59 11.74 4.46
CA ARG A 247 7.46 13.20 4.30
C ARG A 247 6.03 13.62 3.95
N MET A 248 5.41 12.91 3.00
CA MET A 248 4.01 13.13 2.61
C MET A 248 3.07 12.81 3.77
N GLY A 249 3.25 11.67 4.42
CA GLY A 249 2.39 11.25 5.53
C GLY A 249 2.41 12.22 6.72
N LYS A 250 3.57 12.79 7.07
CA LYS A 250 3.68 13.84 8.11
C LYS A 250 2.84 15.08 7.76
N ALA A 251 2.83 15.50 6.49
CA ALA A 251 2.01 16.63 6.05
C ALA A 251 0.51 16.30 6.08
N VAL A 252 0.12 15.10 5.62
CA VAL A 252 -1.27 14.63 5.68
C VAL A 252 -1.75 14.53 7.13
N ALA A 253 -0.97 13.91 8.01
CA ALA A 253 -1.29 13.77 9.43
C ALA A 253 -1.56 15.11 10.10
N ALA A 254 -0.69 16.10 9.86
CA ALA A 254 -0.82 17.43 10.42
C ALA A 254 -2.10 18.14 9.94
N ALA A 255 -2.36 18.11 8.64
CA ALA A 255 -3.54 18.75 8.04
C ALA A 255 -4.86 18.07 8.47
N VAL A 256 -4.93 16.74 8.44
CA VAL A 256 -6.12 15.98 8.88
C VAL A 256 -6.34 16.14 10.38
N GLY A 257 -5.27 16.11 11.18
CA GLY A 257 -5.34 16.30 12.63
C GLY A 257 -5.82 17.70 13.02
N ALA A 258 -5.43 18.74 12.29
CA ALA A 258 -5.86 20.11 12.52
C ALA A 258 -7.39 20.29 12.43
N ARG A 259 -8.05 19.47 11.61
CA ARG A 259 -9.52 19.42 11.47
C ARG A 259 -10.19 18.24 12.19
N LEU A 260 -9.46 17.55 13.08
CA LEU A 260 -9.94 16.38 13.82
C LEU A 260 -10.50 15.24 12.94
N GLY A 261 -10.02 15.14 11.70
CA GLY A 261 -10.33 14.02 10.82
C GLY A 261 -9.58 12.74 11.22
N LYS A 262 -9.95 11.60 10.63
CA LYS A 262 -9.18 10.37 10.76
C LYS A 262 -8.16 10.25 9.63
N SER A 263 -6.96 9.79 9.95
CA SER A 263 -5.95 9.40 8.97
C SER A 263 -5.60 7.93 9.14
N LEU A 264 -5.49 7.20 8.04
CA LEU A 264 -4.83 5.90 7.95
C LEU A 264 -3.56 6.12 7.14
N LEU A 265 -2.39 5.90 7.75
CA LEU A 265 -1.10 6.26 7.15
C LEU A 265 -0.25 5.00 6.96
N GLU A 266 0.04 4.69 5.70
CA GLU A 266 0.90 3.59 5.28
C GLU A 266 2.13 4.13 4.57
N LEU A 267 3.16 4.40 5.37
CA LEU A 267 4.32 5.17 4.94
C LEU A 267 5.57 4.30 4.72
N GLY A 268 6.71 4.95 4.48
CA GLY A 268 7.97 4.30 4.15
C GLY A 268 8.40 3.18 5.11
N GLY A 269 9.22 2.27 4.59
CA GLY A 269 9.77 1.13 5.32
C GLY A 269 11.28 1.01 5.12
N ASN A 270 12.01 0.77 6.20
CA ASN A 270 13.45 0.47 6.17
C ASN A 270 13.70 -0.92 6.76
N ASN A 271 13.15 -1.91 6.08
CA ASN A 271 12.96 -3.27 6.59
C ASN A 271 14.28 -4.03 6.63
N ALA A 272 14.45 -4.90 7.63
CA ALA A 272 15.61 -5.78 7.71
C ALA A 272 15.24 -7.25 7.93
N ILE A 273 16.18 -8.10 7.51
CA ILE A 273 16.21 -9.51 7.88
C ILE A 273 17.43 -9.74 8.79
N ILE A 274 17.21 -10.35 9.95
CA ILE A 274 18.26 -10.85 10.82
C ILE A 274 18.60 -12.28 10.40
N ILE A 275 19.86 -12.56 10.11
CA ILE A 275 20.36 -13.92 9.80
C ILE A 275 21.09 -14.46 11.03
N SER A 276 20.50 -15.47 11.69
CA SER A 276 21.10 -16.16 12.83
C SER A 276 22.27 -17.06 12.43
N GLU A 277 23.13 -17.38 13.39
CA GLU A 277 24.09 -18.49 13.23
C GLU A 277 23.40 -19.86 13.07
N HIS A 278 22.14 -19.96 13.51
CA HIS A 278 21.29 -21.15 13.37
C HIS A 278 20.36 -21.09 12.14
N ALA A 279 20.59 -20.15 11.22
CA ALA A 279 19.77 -20.01 10.03
C ALA A 279 20.03 -21.13 9.01
N ASP A 280 18.97 -21.56 8.32
CA ASP A 280 19.14 -22.22 7.02
C ASP A 280 19.58 -21.16 6.00
N LEU A 281 20.86 -21.17 5.64
CA LEU A 281 21.45 -20.14 4.77
C LEU A 281 20.91 -20.20 3.33
N ASP A 282 20.48 -21.35 2.84
CA ASP A 282 19.99 -21.48 1.46
C ASP A 282 18.56 -20.92 1.35
N MET A 283 17.70 -21.24 2.33
CA MET A 283 16.37 -20.61 2.43
C MET A 283 16.48 -19.11 2.68
N SER A 284 17.39 -18.70 3.57
CA SER A 284 17.66 -17.29 3.88
C SER A 284 18.07 -16.49 2.64
N LEU A 285 18.90 -17.09 1.77
CA LEU A 285 19.36 -16.47 0.54
C LEU A 285 18.17 -16.15 -0.39
N ILE A 286 17.23 -17.08 -0.56
CA ILE A 286 16.05 -16.88 -1.41
C ILE A 286 15.22 -15.71 -0.88
N GLY A 287 14.91 -15.71 0.42
CA GLY A 287 14.14 -14.64 1.06
C GLY A 287 14.81 -13.27 0.95
N ALA A 288 16.13 -13.21 1.16
CA ALA A 288 16.91 -11.98 1.07
C ALA A 288 16.99 -11.44 -0.35
N VAL A 289 17.33 -12.27 -1.34
CA VAL A 289 17.44 -11.84 -2.74
C VAL A 289 16.10 -11.36 -3.24
N PHE A 290 15.03 -12.15 -3.09
CA PHE A 290 13.69 -11.77 -3.53
C PHE A 290 13.21 -10.48 -2.86
N GLY A 291 13.39 -10.37 -1.53
CA GLY A 291 13.00 -9.18 -0.77
C GLY A 291 13.76 -7.91 -1.16
N ALA A 292 15.02 -8.02 -1.58
CA ALA A 292 15.84 -6.87 -1.92
C ALA A 292 15.69 -6.41 -3.39
N VAL A 293 15.58 -7.36 -4.33
CA VAL A 293 15.60 -7.04 -5.78
C VAL A 293 14.23 -7.08 -6.44
N GLY A 294 13.24 -7.74 -5.81
CA GLY A 294 11.86 -7.76 -6.27
C GLY A 294 11.32 -6.35 -6.48
N THR A 295 10.57 -6.13 -7.57
CA THR A 295 10.09 -4.79 -7.96
C THR A 295 11.20 -3.72 -8.06
N ALA A 296 12.44 -4.13 -8.35
CA ALA A 296 13.62 -3.25 -8.32
C ALA A 296 13.78 -2.49 -6.98
N GLY A 297 13.45 -3.12 -5.86
CA GLY A 297 13.56 -2.52 -4.53
C GLY A 297 12.50 -1.46 -4.21
N GLN A 298 11.47 -1.31 -5.04
CA GLN A 298 10.41 -0.29 -4.93
C GLN A 298 9.17 -0.78 -4.18
N ARG A 299 9.28 -1.77 -3.30
CA ARG A 299 8.23 -2.11 -2.33
C ARG A 299 8.44 -1.29 -1.06
N CYS A 300 7.35 -0.94 -0.36
CA CYS A 300 7.45 -0.45 1.01
C CYS A 300 8.08 -1.52 1.92
N THR A 301 7.83 -2.81 1.62
CA THR A 301 8.35 -4.00 2.31
C THR A 301 9.70 -4.50 1.81
N SER A 302 10.37 -3.80 0.87
CA SER A 302 11.68 -4.24 0.35
C SER A 302 12.67 -4.45 1.48
N THR A 303 13.44 -5.54 1.43
CA THR A 303 14.57 -5.75 2.35
C THR A 303 15.67 -4.77 1.99
N ARG A 304 15.99 -3.85 2.91
CA ARG A 304 17.04 -2.83 2.69
C ARG A 304 18.28 -3.10 3.53
N ARG A 305 18.12 -3.80 4.66
CA ARG A 305 19.21 -4.14 5.58
C ARG A 305 19.23 -5.65 5.83
N LEU A 306 20.41 -6.24 5.82
CA LEU A 306 20.65 -7.58 6.33
C LEU A 306 21.57 -7.47 7.54
N ILE A 307 21.11 -7.99 8.66
CA ILE A 307 21.82 -7.98 9.93
C ILE A 307 22.27 -9.42 10.17
N ILE A 308 23.54 -9.72 9.89
CA ILE A 308 24.05 -11.09 9.75
C ILE A 308 25.02 -11.41 10.88
N HIS A 309 24.85 -12.58 11.50
CA HIS A 309 25.69 -13.01 12.61
C HIS A 309 27.13 -13.21 12.14
N GLU A 310 28.12 -12.78 12.94
CA GLU A 310 29.52 -12.78 12.54
C GLU A 310 30.05 -14.16 12.11
N SER A 311 29.54 -15.24 12.71
CA SER A 311 29.98 -16.62 12.40
C SER A 311 29.56 -17.12 11.02
N VAL A 312 28.51 -16.56 10.41
CA VAL A 312 28.01 -16.95 9.07
C VAL A 312 28.15 -15.84 8.03
N TYR A 313 28.66 -14.66 8.43
CA TYR A 313 28.71 -13.48 7.59
C TYR A 313 29.42 -13.71 6.26
N ASP A 314 30.68 -14.16 6.29
CA ASP A 314 31.49 -14.27 5.06
C ASP A 314 30.91 -15.32 4.10
N ALA A 315 30.39 -16.43 4.65
CA ALA A 315 29.75 -17.49 3.88
C ALA A 315 28.44 -16.99 3.22
N PHE A 316 27.62 -16.26 3.96
CA PHE A 316 26.35 -15.73 3.44
C PHE A 316 26.57 -14.61 2.42
N THR A 317 27.48 -13.67 2.70
CA THR A 317 27.85 -12.59 1.77
C THR A 317 28.37 -13.17 0.45
N SER A 318 29.21 -14.21 0.49
CA SER A 318 29.69 -14.88 -0.73
C SER A 318 28.56 -15.49 -1.56
N LYS A 319 27.59 -16.15 -0.90
CA LYS A 319 26.38 -16.69 -1.57
C LYS A 319 25.55 -15.57 -2.20
N LEU A 320 25.38 -14.46 -1.49
CA LEU A 320 24.60 -13.31 -1.93
C LEU A 320 25.21 -12.62 -3.16
N VAL A 321 26.53 -12.38 -3.15
CA VAL A 321 27.27 -11.83 -4.30
C VAL A 321 27.11 -12.73 -5.54
N ASN A 322 27.26 -14.04 -5.37
CA ASN A 322 27.08 -15.00 -6.47
C ASN A 322 25.64 -14.98 -7.03
N ALA A 323 24.62 -14.91 -6.16
CA ALA A 323 23.23 -14.84 -6.59
C ALA A 323 22.92 -13.53 -7.36
N TYR A 324 23.48 -12.40 -6.92
CA TYR A 324 23.33 -11.12 -7.62
C TYR A 324 23.95 -11.15 -9.02
N GLY A 325 25.07 -11.86 -9.20
CA GLY A 325 25.69 -12.08 -10.52
C GLY A 325 24.83 -12.88 -11.51
N GLN A 326 23.77 -13.55 -11.05
CA GLN A 326 22.85 -14.34 -11.89
C GLN A 326 21.54 -13.60 -12.22
N LEU A 327 21.37 -12.37 -11.75
CA LEU A 327 20.15 -11.59 -12.01
C LEU A 327 20.05 -11.20 -13.48
N ARG A 328 18.90 -11.53 -14.09
CA ARG A 328 18.55 -11.08 -15.44
C ARG A 328 17.71 -9.81 -15.32
N ILE A 329 18.23 -8.72 -15.87
CA ILE A 329 17.60 -7.39 -15.82
C ILE A 329 17.10 -7.06 -17.23
N GLY A 330 15.85 -6.63 -17.35
CA GLY A 330 15.28 -6.31 -18.67
C GLY A 330 13.78 -6.06 -18.63
N ASN A 331 13.15 -6.06 -19.81
CA ASN A 331 11.73 -5.78 -19.95
C ASN A 331 10.90 -6.70 -19.02
N PRO A 332 10.10 -6.13 -18.10
CA PRO A 332 9.36 -6.90 -17.10
C PRO A 332 8.24 -7.76 -17.68
N LEU A 333 7.84 -7.54 -18.93
CA LEU A 333 6.86 -8.36 -19.63
C LEU A 333 7.44 -9.70 -20.12
N ASP A 334 8.78 -9.82 -20.17
CA ASP A 334 9.46 -11.09 -20.38
C ASP A 334 9.68 -11.78 -19.03
N GLN A 335 9.00 -12.91 -18.84
CA GLN A 335 9.02 -13.70 -17.61
C GLN A 335 10.39 -14.29 -17.27
N ASN A 336 11.34 -14.26 -18.22
CA ASN A 336 12.72 -14.66 -17.95
C ASN A 336 13.49 -13.61 -17.14
N ASN A 337 13.07 -12.35 -17.16
CA ASN A 337 13.75 -11.29 -16.40
C ASN A 337 13.31 -11.31 -14.94
N HIS A 338 14.28 -11.13 -14.04
CA HIS A 338 14.05 -11.08 -12.59
C HIS A 338 13.76 -9.65 -12.14
N VAL A 339 14.39 -8.64 -12.75
CA VAL A 339 14.36 -7.24 -12.32
C VAL A 339 13.99 -6.33 -13.48
N GLY A 340 12.95 -5.52 -13.28
CA GLY A 340 12.52 -4.46 -14.20
C GLY A 340 13.21 -3.12 -13.91
N PRO A 341 12.75 -2.02 -14.52
CA PRO A 341 13.27 -0.68 -14.28
C PRO A 341 12.80 -0.06 -12.95
N LEU A 342 13.47 1.01 -12.52
CA LEU A 342 12.89 1.99 -11.60
C LEU A 342 11.77 2.77 -12.29
N ILE A 343 10.88 3.41 -11.53
CA ILE A 343 9.69 4.09 -12.07
C ILE A 343 10.01 5.27 -12.99
N ASP A 344 11.10 6.00 -12.76
CA ASP A 344 11.53 7.14 -13.57
C ASP A 344 13.00 7.52 -13.32
N THR A 345 13.48 8.50 -14.08
CA THR A 345 14.85 9.04 -13.99
C THR A 345 15.13 9.78 -12.68
N ASP A 346 14.11 10.29 -12.00
CA ASP A 346 14.26 10.92 -10.68
C ASP A 346 14.60 9.85 -9.63
N ALA A 347 13.94 8.68 -9.70
CA ALA A 347 14.29 7.53 -8.87
C ALA A 347 15.72 7.02 -9.16
N VAL A 348 16.15 7.03 -10.43
CA VAL A 348 17.55 6.70 -10.81
C VAL A 348 18.54 7.69 -10.20
N THR A 349 18.21 8.98 -10.24
CA THR A 349 19.06 10.03 -9.64
C THR A 349 19.17 9.84 -8.13
N ALA A 350 18.05 9.60 -7.43
CA ALA A 350 18.04 9.31 -6.00
C ALA A 350 18.83 8.04 -5.64
N TYR A 351 18.78 7.01 -6.50
CA TYR A 351 19.57 5.79 -6.36
C TYR A 351 21.07 6.07 -6.46
N LEU A 352 21.52 6.82 -7.47
CA LEU A 352 22.93 7.18 -7.64
C LEU A 352 23.43 8.06 -6.47
N ASP A 353 22.64 9.05 -6.07
CA ASP A 353 22.96 9.90 -4.92
C ASP A 353 23.14 9.11 -3.62
N SER A 354 22.33 8.05 -3.43
CA SER A 354 22.41 7.19 -2.25
C SER A 354 23.67 6.33 -2.25
N ILE A 355 24.10 5.85 -3.42
CA ILE A 355 25.36 5.14 -3.59
C ILE A 355 26.53 6.05 -3.24
N GLU A 356 26.56 7.26 -3.77
CA GLU A 356 27.67 8.19 -3.52
C GLU A 356 27.73 8.63 -2.06
N LYS A 357 26.58 8.92 -1.43
CA LYS A 357 26.52 9.19 0.03
C LYS A 357 27.02 8.00 0.85
N CYS A 358 26.67 6.78 0.46
CA CYS A 358 27.16 5.57 1.12
C CYS A 358 28.68 5.44 1.02
N LYS A 359 29.28 5.72 -0.15
CA LYS A 359 30.74 5.73 -0.31
C LYS A 359 31.41 6.80 0.57
N VAL A 360 30.84 8.00 0.61
CA VAL A 360 31.35 9.12 1.43
C VAL A 360 31.30 8.80 2.93
N GLU A 361 30.26 8.10 3.39
CA GLU A 361 30.15 7.67 4.79
C GLU A 361 31.05 6.46 5.13
N GLY A 362 31.71 5.85 4.14
CA GLY A 362 32.68 4.78 4.31
C GLY A 362 32.14 3.38 4.04
N GLY A 363 31.01 3.26 3.35
CA GLY A 363 30.46 1.98 2.91
C GLY A 363 31.31 1.32 1.81
N HIS A 364 31.46 0.01 1.88
CA HIS A 364 32.21 -0.79 0.92
C HIS A 364 31.28 -1.61 0.03
N PHE A 365 31.26 -1.33 -1.27
CA PHE A 365 30.42 -2.06 -2.22
C PHE A 365 31.05 -3.40 -2.60
N VAL A 366 30.39 -4.50 -2.22
CA VAL A 366 30.75 -5.87 -2.62
C VAL A 366 30.04 -6.30 -3.90
N VAL A 367 28.96 -5.59 -4.26
CA VAL A 367 28.36 -5.61 -5.60
C VAL A 367 28.12 -4.17 -6.04
N GLU A 368 28.82 -3.76 -7.10
CA GLU A 368 28.74 -2.40 -7.63
C GLU A 368 27.38 -2.10 -8.27
N GLY A 369 26.88 -0.90 -7.98
CA GLY A 369 25.68 -0.36 -8.62
C GLY A 369 25.95 0.30 -9.97
N GLY A 370 24.93 0.99 -10.48
CA GLY A 370 25.04 1.83 -11.67
C GLY A 370 23.86 1.67 -12.63
N VAL A 371 23.81 2.58 -13.60
CA VAL A 371 22.77 2.60 -14.64
C VAL A 371 23.19 1.69 -15.80
N LEU A 372 22.26 0.91 -16.31
CA LEU A 372 22.47 0.08 -17.51
C LEU A 372 22.32 0.93 -18.78
N SER A 373 23.11 0.61 -19.80
CA SER A 373 23.10 1.30 -21.10
C SER A 373 23.04 0.31 -22.25
N GLY A 374 22.49 0.75 -23.39
CA GLY A 374 22.29 -0.07 -24.58
C GLY A 374 20.85 -0.05 -25.08
N GLU A 375 20.59 -0.74 -26.19
CA GLU A 375 19.29 -0.73 -26.89
C GLU A 375 18.13 -1.23 -26.01
N ALA A 376 18.39 -2.20 -25.13
CA ALA A 376 17.38 -2.74 -24.22
C ALA A 376 17.02 -1.81 -23.04
N TYR A 377 17.75 -0.71 -22.83
CA TYR A 377 17.65 0.14 -21.64
C TYR A 377 17.43 1.62 -21.99
N GLN A 378 16.74 1.89 -23.11
CA GLN A 378 16.54 3.23 -23.67
C GLN A 378 15.76 4.19 -22.76
N SER A 379 14.96 3.68 -21.81
CA SER A 379 14.24 4.53 -20.85
C SER A 379 15.16 5.25 -19.85
N GLY A 380 16.42 4.83 -19.72
CA GLY A 380 17.33 5.33 -18.69
C GLY A 380 16.97 4.90 -17.27
N CYS A 381 15.94 4.07 -17.10
CA CYS A 381 15.39 3.70 -15.79
C CYS A 381 15.92 2.36 -15.23
N TYR A 382 16.75 1.64 -16.00
CA TYR A 382 17.29 0.35 -15.57
C TYR A 382 18.59 0.52 -14.79
N VAL A 383 18.64 -0.04 -13.58
CA VAL A 383 19.80 0.01 -12.69
C VAL A 383 20.22 -1.39 -12.26
N LYS A 384 21.48 -1.54 -11.87
CA LYS A 384 22.00 -2.76 -11.26
C LYS A 384 21.66 -2.77 -9.75
N PRO A 385 21.02 -3.80 -9.20
CA PRO A 385 20.96 -3.98 -7.76
C PRO A 385 22.38 -4.01 -7.17
N CYS A 386 22.58 -3.37 -6.02
CA CYS A 386 23.89 -3.26 -5.40
C CYS A 386 23.88 -3.67 -3.93
N ILE A 387 25.06 -4.02 -3.42
CA ILE A 387 25.25 -4.47 -2.05
C ILE A 387 26.44 -3.74 -1.44
N ALA A 388 26.23 -3.12 -0.28
CA ALA A 388 27.26 -2.44 0.48
C ALA A 388 27.38 -2.96 1.91
N GLU A 389 28.60 -3.24 2.33
CA GLU A 389 28.94 -3.43 3.74
C GLU A 389 29.03 -2.06 4.42
N VAL A 390 28.31 -1.89 5.53
CA VAL A 390 28.14 -0.59 6.17
C VAL A 390 28.12 -0.70 7.69
N LYS A 391 28.27 0.45 8.36
CA LYS A 391 27.91 0.57 9.78
C LYS A 391 26.48 1.07 9.89
N ASN A 392 25.74 0.58 10.89
CA ASN A 392 24.34 0.95 11.06
C ASN A 392 24.14 2.43 11.39
N ASP A 393 25.13 3.11 11.99
CA ASP A 393 25.05 4.53 12.35
C ASP A 393 25.20 5.50 11.16
N PHE A 394 25.51 4.99 9.97
CA PHE A 394 25.52 5.76 8.73
C PHE A 394 24.14 6.36 8.45
N LYS A 395 24.09 7.65 8.14
CA LYS A 395 22.82 8.36 7.92
C LYS A 395 22.08 7.80 6.72
N ILE A 396 22.80 7.36 5.69
CA ILE A 396 22.18 6.76 4.51
C ILE A 396 21.51 5.42 4.83
N VAL A 397 22.04 4.66 5.80
CA VAL A 397 21.44 3.38 6.26
C VAL A 397 20.15 3.61 7.04
N GLN A 398 20.05 4.74 7.74
CA GLN A 398 18.85 5.17 8.46
C GLN A 398 17.78 5.75 7.52
N HIS A 399 18.18 6.21 6.34
CA HIS A 399 17.30 6.83 5.35
C HIS A 399 16.76 5.79 4.37
N GLU A 400 15.44 5.83 4.11
CA GLU A 400 14.85 5.01 3.07
C GLU A 400 15.20 5.58 1.69
N THR A 401 15.89 4.79 0.88
CA THR A 401 15.97 4.99 -0.58
C THR A 401 15.13 3.93 -1.28
N PHE A 402 14.16 4.37 -2.09
CA PHE A 402 13.21 3.52 -2.80
C PHE A 402 13.81 2.89 -4.07
N ALA A 403 14.91 2.14 -3.90
CA ALA A 403 15.72 1.54 -4.96
C ALA A 403 16.39 0.24 -4.49
N PRO A 404 17.02 -0.57 -5.37
CA PRO A 404 17.54 -1.89 -5.02
C PRO A 404 18.96 -1.79 -4.43
N ILE A 405 19.07 -1.17 -3.26
CA ILE A 405 20.31 -1.05 -2.46
C ILE A 405 20.16 -1.90 -1.21
N LEU A 406 21.07 -2.86 -1.02
CA LEU A 406 21.07 -3.75 0.14
C LEU A 406 22.29 -3.49 1.02
N TYR A 407 22.05 -3.21 2.30
CA TYR A 407 23.08 -2.94 3.29
C TYR A 407 23.38 -4.18 4.14
N LEU A 408 24.65 -4.56 4.27
CA LEU A 408 25.10 -5.66 5.13
C LEU A 408 25.71 -5.13 6.42
N ILE A 409 25.22 -5.64 7.56
CA ILE A 409 25.60 -5.22 8.91
C ILE A 409 25.94 -6.48 9.72
N LYS A 410 27.10 -6.48 10.39
CA LYS A 410 27.52 -7.56 11.31
C LYS A 410 26.90 -7.38 12.68
N TYR A 411 26.58 -8.47 13.36
CA TYR A 411 26.25 -8.49 14.79
C TYR A 411 26.81 -9.74 15.48
N LYS A 412 26.81 -9.75 16.82
CA LYS A 412 27.31 -10.85 17.67
C LYS A 412 26.28 -11.45 18.60
N THR A 413 25.33 -10.66 19.08
CA THR A 413 24.28 -11.16 19.99
C THR A 413 22.90 -10.83 19.47
N LEU A 414 21.91 -11.69 19.73
CA LEU A 414 20.54 -11.44 19.27
C LEU A 414 19.98 -10.09 19.78
N ASN A 415 20.29 -9.71 21.02
CA ASN A 415 19.89 -8.41 21.58
C ASN A 415 20.44 -7.24 20.77
N GLU A 416 21.69 -7.34 20.32
CA GLU A 416 22.32 -6.36 19.43
C GLU A 416 21.62 -6.32 18.06
N ALA A 417 21.32 -7.49 17.46
CA ALA A 417 20.61 -7.54 16.19
C ALA A 417 19.22 -6.88 16.25
N ILE A 418 18.46 -7.15 17.33
CA ILE A 418 17.15 -6.53 17.57
C ILE A 418 17.31 -5.01 17.75
N ALA A 419 18.31 -4.55 18.49
CA ALA A 419 18.58 -3.12 18.66
C ALA A 419 18.95 -2.43 17.34
N LEU A 420 19.78 -3.08 16.50
CA LEU A 420 20.12 -2.60 15.16
C LEU A 420 18.88 -2.53 14.26
N GLN A 421 18.02 -3.55 14.32
CA GLN A 421 16.76 -3.61 13.58
C GLN A 421 15.83 -2.46 13.95
N ASN A 422 15.61 -2.26 15.25
CA ASN A 422 14.68 -1.26 15.80
C ASN A 422 15.24 0.18 15.73
N GLY A 423 16.55 0.34 15.54
CA GLY A 423 17.24 1.64 15.58
C GLY A 423 16.89 2.64 14.46
N VAL A 424 16.14 2.21 13.44
CA VAL A 424 15.67 3.09 12.34
C VAL A 424 14.32 3.75 12.68
N PRO A 425 14.04 4.94 12.11
CA PRO A 425 12.78 5.65 12.40
C PRO A 425 11.53 4.95 11.84
N GLN A 426 11.67 4.12 10.79
CA GLN A 426 10.56 3.35 10.20
C GLN A 426 10.27 2.07 10.98
N GLY A 427 9.05 1.53 10.87
CA GLY A 427 8.60 0.36 11.63
C GLY A 427 7.62 -0.52 10.86
N LEU A 428 7.82 -0.71 9.56
CA LEU A 428 6.90 -1.49 8.73
C LEU A 428 7.06 -3.00 8.93
N SER A 429 8.14 -3.58 8.38
CA SER A 429 8.35 -5.02 8.35
C SER A 429 9.75 -5.43 8.80
N SER A 430 9.81 -6.63 9.37
CA SER A 430 11.00 -7.23 9.93
C SER A 430 10.96 -8.74 9.77
N ALA A 431 12.12 -9.37 9.71
CA ALA A 431 12.21 -10.82 9.75
C ALA A 431 13.44 -11.33 10.49
N ILE A 432 13.36 -12.55 11.02
CA ILE A 432 14.51 -13.34 11.46
C ILE A 432 14.53 -14.69 10.74
N MET A 433 15.71 -15.08 10.24
CA MET A 433 15.97 -16.43 9.74
C MET A 433 16.71 -17.20 10.82
N THR A 434 16.06 -18.22 11.41
CA THR A 434 16.62 -19.04 12.48
C THR A 434 15.86 -20.36 12.63
N LEU A 435 16.58 -21.44 12.94
CA LEU A 435 15.99 -22.72 13.37
C LEU A 435 15.92 -22.83 14.91
N ASN A 436 16.39 -21.83 15.64
CA ASN A 436 16.37 -21.79 17.10
C ASN A 436 15.04 -21.20 17.61
N LEU A 437 14.25 -22.03 18.28
CA LEU A 437 12.93 -21.64 18.81
C LEU A 437 13.01 -20.44 19.77
N ARG A 438 14.05 -20.34 20.61
CA ARG A 438 14.16 -19.25 21.59
C ARG A 438 14.44 -17.92 20.93
N GLU A 439 15.21 -17.92 19.84
CA GLU A 439 15.48 -16.71 19.07
C GLU A 439 14.22 -16.23 18.35
N ALA A 440 13.48 -17.16 17.75
CA ALA A 440 12.21 -16.88 17.08
C ALA A 440 11.19 -16.26 18.06
N GLU A 441 10.96 -16.89 19.21
CA GLU A 441 10.04 -16.38 20.24
C GLU A 441 10.52 -15.05 20.83
N GLN A 442 11.83 -14.88 21.06
CA GLN A 442 12.37 -13.61 21.54
C GLN A 442 12.15 -12.49 20.53
N PHE A 443 12.38 -12.75 19.24
CA PHE A 443 12.18 -11.78 18.16
C PHE A 443 10.72 -11.34 18.02
N LEU A 444 9.76 -12.24 18.27
CA LEU A 444 8.31 -11.94 18.26
C LEU A 444 7.77 -11.42 19.59
N SER A 445 8.57 -11.44 20.66
CA SER A 445 8.16 -10.98 21.99
C SER A 445 8.07 -9.45 22.09
N ALA A 446 7.53 -8.95 23.21
CA ALA A 446 7.51 -7.52 23.52
C ALA A 446 8.91 -6.86 23.62
N ASN A 447 9.98 -7.66 23.76
CA ASN A 447 11.36 -7.18 23.75
C ASN A 447 12.05 -7.39 22.37
N GLY A 448 11.28 -7.82 21.37
CA GLY A 448 11.73 -8.19 20.04
C GLY A 448 11.60 -7.05 19.01
N SER A 449 11.16 -7.38 17.81
CA SER A 449 10.95 -6.37 16.77
C SER A 449 9.84 -5.38 17.13
N ASP A 450 10.07 -4.11 16.81
CA ASP A 450 9.11 -3.02 16.98
C ASP A 450 8.33 -2.68 15.69
N CYS A 451 8.36 -3.58 14.71
CA CYS A 451 7.67 -3.41 13.43
C CYS A 451 6.22 -3.90 13.51
N GLY A 452 5.35 -3.36 12.63
CA GLY A 452 3.97 -3.84 12.53
C GLY A 452 3.84 -5.24 11.95
N ILE A 453 4.83 -5.66 11.14
CA ILE A 453 5.00 -7.02 10.61
C ILE A 453 6.32 -7.59 11.14
N ALA A 454 6.26 -8.76 11.78
CA ALA A 454 7.43 -9.48 12.28
C ALA A 454 7.35 -10.95 11.90
N ASN A 455 8.33 -11.38 11.11
CA ASN A 455 8.32 -12.66 10.42
C ASN A 455 9.45 -13.59 10.92
N VAL A 456 9.21 -14.90 10.86
CA VAL A 456 10.23 -15.93 11.14
C VAL A 456 10.34 -16.85 9.92
N ASN A 457 11.56 -17.04 9.41
CA ASN A 457 11.87 -17.92 8.28
C ASN A 457 11.15 -17.58 6.95
N ILE A 458 10.75 -16.31 6.80
CA ILE A 458 10.25 -15.71 5.57
C ILE A 458 10.76 -14.27 5.47
N GLY A 459 10.91 -13.73 4.27
CA GLY A 459 11.41 -12.36 4.06
C GLY A 459 10.45 -11.25 4.53
N THR A 460 10.87 -10.00 4.40
CA THR A 460 10.10 -8.82 4.84
C THR A 460 8.84 -8.56 4.03
N SER A 461 8.71 -9.17 2.84
CA SER A 461 7.51 -9.10 1.99
C SER A 461 6.47 -10.17 2.32
N GLY A 462 6.69 -11.02 3.34
CA GLY A 462 5.73 -12.02 3.78
C GLY A 462 4.53 -11.38 4.50
N ALA A 463 3.49 -11.06 3.76
CA ALA A 463 2.20 -10.57 4.26
C ALA A 463 1.08 -11.05 3.33
N GLU A 464 -0.13 -11.20 3.85
CA GLU A 464 -1.28 -11.76 3.12
C GLU A 464 -2.57 -11.06 3.55
N ILE A 465 -3.62 -11.17 2.72
CA ILE A 465 -4.92 -10.49 2.90
C ILE A 465 -5.56 -10.68 4.28
N GLY A 466 -5.39 -11.85 4.91
CA GLY A 466 -5.99 -12.12 6.22
C GLY A 466 -5.38 -11.31 7.37
N GLY A 467 -4.14 -10.82 7.23
CA GLY A 467 -3.44 -10.03 8.24
C GLY A 467 -3.70 -8.53 8.11
N ALA A 468 -3.62 -7.81 9.23
CA ALA A 468 -3.61 -6.35 9.21
C ALA A 468 -2.25 -5.88 8.66
N PHE A 469 -2.25 -5.29 7.47
CA PHE A 469 -1.04 -4.78 6.84
C PHE A 469 -0.75 -3.36 7.34
N GLY A 470 0.44 -3.12 7.89
CA GLY A 470 0.92 -1.79 8.20
C GLY A 470 2.00 -1.76 9.24
N GLY A 471 2.45 -0.57 9.62
CA GLY A 471 3.64 -0.38 10.45
C GLY A 471 3.51 0.63 11.58
N GLU A 472 4.54 0.65 12.41
CA GLU A 472 4.70 1.52 13.58
C GLU A 472 5.66 2.69 13.31
N LYS A 473 5.86 3.54 14.31
CA LYS A 473 6.83 4.65 14.26
C LYS A 473 6.56 5.59 13.08
N GLU A 474 7.57 5.95 12.30
CA GLU A 474 7.39 6.83 11.13
C GLU A 474 6.69 6.16 9.93
N THR A 475 6.37 4.86 10.02
CA THR A 475 5.49 4.20 9.05
C THR A 475 4.03 4.65 9.20
N GLY A 476 3.65 5.19 10.37
CA GLY A 476 2.42 5.98 10.52
C GLY A 476 1.29 5.35 11.34
N GLY A 477 1.39 4.07 11.73
CA GLY A 477 0.41 3.43 12.61
C GLY A 477 -0.89 2.98 11.92
N GLY A 478 -1.03 3.19 10.61
CA GLY A 478 -2.15 2.69 9.81
C GLY A 478 -2.21 1.16 9.83
N ARG A 479 -3.40 0.63 9.50
CA ARG A 479 -3.58 -0.79 9.18
C ARG A 479 -4.64 -0.96 8.10
N GLU A 480 -4.32 -1.75 7.08
CA GLU A 480 -5.16 -2.05 5.92
C GLU A 480 -5.48 -3.56 5.83
N SER A 481 -6.41 -3.91 4.94
CA SER A 481 -6.73 -5.29 4.57
C SER A 481 -7.40 -6.13 5.68
N GLY A 482 -6.66 -7.03 6.35
CA GLY A 482 -7.24 -8.08 7.17
C GLY A 482 -7.52 -7.73 8.64
N SER A 483 -7.71 -8.78 9.44
CA SER A 483 -8.10 -8.68 10.86
C SER A 483 -9.32 -7.76 11.06
N ASP A 484 -9.21 -6.76 11.95
CA ASP A 484 -10.23 -5.76 12.23
C ASP A 484 -9.86 -4.36 11.72
N ALA A 485 -8.99 -4.25 10.71
CA ALA A 485 -8.62 -3.00 10.04
C ALA A 485 -9.84 -2.20 9.54
N TRP A 486 -10.93 -2.91 9.19
CA TRP A 486 -12.21 -2.32 8.81
C TRP A 486 -12.79 -1.33 9.82
N LYS A 487 -12.43 -1.44 11.11
CA LYS A 487 -12.86 -0.52 12.17
C LYS A 487 -12.39 0.92 11.93
N ALA A 488 -11.27 1.13 11.25
CA ALA A 488 -10.82 2.48 10.86
C ALA A 488 -11.82 3.19 9.95
N TYR A 489 -12.51 2.42 9.09
CA TYR A 489 -13.51 2.88 8.12
C TYR A 489 -14.91 3.06 8.73
N MET A 490 -15.08 2.85 10.03
CA MET A 490 -16.38 3.00 10.69
C MET A 490 -16.25 3.86 11.96
N ARG A 491 -17.39 4.23 12.54
CA ARG A 491 -17.45 4.87 13.85
C ARG A 491 -18.17 3.97 14.84
N ARG A 492 -17.56 3.82 16.02
CA ARG A 492 -18.11 3.06 17.14
C ARG A 492 -19.20 3.88 17.85
N GLN A 493 -20.25 3.21 18.31
CA GLN A 493 -21.27 3.81 19.17
C GLN A 493 -21.62 2.84 20.31
N THR A 494 -21.57 3.33 21.54
CA THR A 494 -22.08 2.60 22.72
C THR A 494 -23.51 3.01 22.98
N ASN A 495 -24.41 2.04 23.08
CA ASN A 495 -25.83 2.24 23.27
C ASN A 495 -26.26 1.63 24.59
N THR A 496 -27.04 2.40 25.35
CA THR A 496 -27.77 1.92 26.51
C THR A 496 -29.25 2.16 26.25
N ILE A 497 -30.05 1.10 26.32
CA ILE A 497 -31.51 1.16 26.16
C ILE A 497 -32.12 0.88 27.52
N ASN A 498 -32.79 1.86 28.10
CA ASN A 498 -33.72 1.64 29.20
C ASN A 498 -35.02 1.08 28.60
N TYR A 499 -35.40 -0.14 29.00
CA TYR A 499 -36.67 -0.75 28.60
C TYR A 499 -37.68 -0.82 29.76
N ALA A 500 -37.38 -0.17 30.90
CA ALA A 500 -38.36 0.06 31.96
C ALA A 500 -39.29 1.23 31.65
N ASN A 501 -40.39 1.30 32.41
CA ASN A 501 -41.27 2.46 32.49
C ASN A 501 -40.81 3.48 33.56
N THR A 502 -39.58 3.33 34.09
CA THR A 502 -38.98 4.21 35.11
C THR A 502 -37.54 4.55 34.73
N LEU A 503 -37.06 5.72 35.14
CA LEU A 503 -35.66 6.13 34.95
C LEU A 503 -34.98 6.24 36.32
N PRO A 504 -34.39 5.16 36.85
CA PRO A 504 -33.62 5.25 38.08
C PRO A 504 -32.41 6.13 37.82
N LEU A 505 -32.35 7.27 38.50
CA LEU A 505 -31.23 8.19 38.41
C LEU A 505 -29.99 7.51 39.01
N ALA A 506 -28.87 7.63 38.30
CA ALA A 506 -27.58 7.18 38.82
C ALA A 506 -27.27 7.93 40.14
N GLN A 507 -26.47 7.30 41.01
CA GLN A 507 -25.98 7.92 42.25
C GLN A 507 -27.05 8.23 43.32
N GLY A 508 -28.25 7.66 43.21
CA GLY A 508 -29.29 7.78 44.25
C GLY A 508 -29.96 9.16 44.36
N ILE A 509 -29.72 10.06 43.39
CA ILE A 509 -30.38 11.37 43.31
C ILE A 509 -31.87 11.16 43.02
N LYS A 510 -32.76 11.95 43.64
CA LYS A 510 -34.20 11.95 43.36
C LYS A 510 -34.63 13.35 42.91
N PHE A 511 -35.39 13.42 41.83
CA PHE A 511 -36.12 14.61 41.42
C PHE A 511 -37.61 14.32 41.58
N ASP A 512 -38.35 15.19 42.27
CA ASP A 512 -39.81 15.15 42.34
C ASP A 512 -40.39 15.86 41.09
N LEU A 513 -40.37 15.16 39.94
CA LEU A 513 -40.86 15.66 38.64
C LEU A 513 -42.08 14.88 38.14
#